data_AF-A0A1J5WPW0-F1
#
_entry.id   AF-A0A1J5WPW0-F1
#
_cell.length_a   1.000
_cell.length_b   1.000
_cell.length_c   1.000
_cell.angle_alpha   90.00
_cell.angle_beta   90.00
_cell.angle_gamma   90.00
#
_symmetry.space_group_name_H-M   'P 1'
#
loop_
_entity.id
_entity.type
_entity.pdbx_description
1 polymer ?
#
loop_
_entity_poly.entity_id
_entity_poly.type
_entity_poly.pdbx_seq_one_letter_code
_entity_poly.pdbx_strand_id
1 'polypeptide(L)'
;MQKGRRQFRAGRVQESEEGLRTLIIPDSFSLTHHLPNEPILLTDQTTVTLSNIEISVILFFILLEETKVTIGERFSITKDVESENCIREYSMARRSPFCLERNNEAVSNLAPENIERMAPNSIGCSLEEVK
;
A
#
# COMPACT_ATOMS: atom_id res chain seq x y z
N MET A 1 47.49 -55.62 -10.71
CA MET A 1 47.40 -54.28 -11.36
C MET A 1 46.01 -53.71 -11.15
N GLN A 2 45.86 -52.39 -11.27
CA GLN A 2 44.94 -51.48 -10.56
C GLN A 2 43.42 -51.79 -10.49
N LYS A 3 42.86 -51.33 -9.36
CA LYS A 3 41.44 -51.02 -9.09
C LYS A 3 40.87 -50.00 -10.08
N GLY A 4 39.63 -50.19 -10.54
CA GLY A 4 38.84 -49.16 -11.21
C GLY A 4 37.52 -48.89 -10.48
N ARG A 5 37.51 -47.94 -9.53
CA ARG A 5 36.28 -47.39 -8.96
C ARG A 5 35.79 -46.26 -9.87
N ARG A 6 34.64 -46.44 -10.52
CA ARG A 6 33.97 -45.35 -11.24
C ARG A 6 33.32 -44.43 -10.21
N GLN A 7 33.92 -43.26 -10.00
CA GLN A 7 33.38 -42.21 -9.15
C GLN A 7 32.45 -41.34 -10.01
N PHE A 8 31.15 -41.45 -9.80
CA PHE A 8 30.19 -40.50 -10.35
C PHE A 8 30.29 -39.22 -9.51
N ARG A 9 30.91 -38.17 -10.06
CA ARG A 9 30.77 -36.82 -9.52
C ARG A 9 29.38 -36.32 -9.92
N ALA A 10 28.46 -36.30 -8.98
CA ALA A 10 27.29 -35.43 -9.07
C ALA A 10 27.84 -33.99 -9.08
N GLY A 11 27.81 -33.35 -10.24
CA GLY A 11 28.08 -31.93 -10.36
C GLY A 11 27.10 -31.19 -9.47
N ARG A 12 27.61 -30.38 -8.54
CA ARG A 12 26.79 -29.41 -7.83
C ARG A 12 26.10 -28.57 -8.88
N VAL A 13 24.77 -28.60 -8.91
CA VAL A 13 23.98 -27.54 -9.50
C VAL A 13 24.43 -26.29 -8.76
N GLN A 14 25.20 -25.43 -9.44
CA GLN A 14 25.29 -24.04 -9.02
C GLN A 14 23.90 -23.49 -9.31
N GLU A 15 23.06 -23.44 -8.27
CA GLU A 15 21.93 -22.52 -8.26
C GLU A 15 22.54 -21.13 -8.43
N SER A 16 22.48 -20.65 -9.66
CA SER A 16 22.76 -19.27 -9.99
C SER A 16 21.75 -18.44 -9.25
N GLU A 17 22.17 -17.78 -8.17
CA GLU A 17 21.47 -16.64 -7.57
C GLU A 17 21.50 -15.46 -8.55
N GLU A 18 20.86 -15.65 -9.70
CA GLU A 18 20.57 -14.62 -10.67
C GLU A 18 19.35 -13.84 -10.14
N GLY A 19 19.64 -12.85 -9.29
CA GLY A 19 18.90 -11.59 -9.31
C GLY A 19 17.54 -11.56 -8.61
N LEU A 20 17.42 -12.06 -7.38
CA LEU A 20 16.37 -11.56 -6.50
C LEU A 20 16.78 -10.16 -6.05
N ARG A 21 16.28 -9.12 -6.73
CA ARG A 21 16.25 -7.78 -6.15
C ARG A 21 15.65 -7.93 -4.75
N THR A 22 16.44 -7.69 -3.71
CA THR A 22 15.94 -7.72 -2.32
C THR A 22 14.82 -6.72 -2.21
N LEU A 23 13.60 -7.23 -2.12
CA LEU A 23 12.41 -6.43 -1.99
C LEU A 23 12.40 -5.84 -0.58
N ILE A 24 12.57 -4.51 -0.49
CA ILE A 24 12.58 -3.83 0.80
C ILE A 24 11.15 -3.78 1.32
N ILE A 25 10.93 -4.37 2.48
CA ILE A 25 9.67 -4.28 3.24
C ILE A 25 9.92 -3.32 4.39
N PRO A 26 9.45 -2.07 4.30
CA PRO A 26 9.64 -1.10 5.37
C PRO A 26 8.64 -1.34 6.50
N ASP A 27 9.08 -1.11 7.74
CA ASP A 27 8.18 -1.03 8.90
C ASP A 27 7.25 0.19 8.79
N SER A 28 7.77 1.29 8.27
CA SER A 28 7.03 2.54 8.07
C SER A 28 7.31 3.15 6.71
N PHE A 29 6.26 3.61 6.03
CA PHE A 29 6.36 4.26 4.73
C PHE A 29 5.55 5.57 4.74
N SER A 30 6.18 6.67 4.33
CA SER A 30 5.47 7.93 4.13
C SER A 30 5.08 8.05 2.66
N LEU A 31 3.78 7.98 2.38
CA LEU A 31 3.29 8.19 1.02
C LEU A 31 3.20 9.69 0.76
N THR A 32 3.90 10.15 -0.26
CA THR A 32 3.85 11.53 -0.73
C THR A 32 3.45 11.55 -2.21
N HIS A 33 3.20 12.73 -2.77
CA HIS A 33 2.95 12.87 -4.20
C HIS A 33 4.19 12.57 -5.06
N HIS A 34 5.38 12.54 -4.45
CA HIS A 34 6.60 12.02 -5.07
C HIS A 34 6.72 10.53 -4.79
N LEU A 35 6.48 9.72 -5.82
CA LEU A 35 6.62 8.28 -5.73
C LEU A 35 8.10 7.85 -5.75
N PRO A 36 8.45 6.75 -5.07
CA PRO A 36 9.79 6.19 -5.13
C PRO A 36 10.13 5.73 -6.54
N ASN A 37 11.39 5.87 -6.94
CA ASN A 37 11.89 5.38 -8.24
C ASN A 37 12.04 3.84 -8.26
N GLU A 38 12.14 3.22 -7.09
CA GLU A 38 12.28 1.78 -6.92
C GLU A 38 10.98 1.18 -6.35
N PRO A 39 10.63 -0.06 -6.74
CA PRO A 39 9.46 -0.72 -6.20
C PRO A 39 9.66 -1.05 -4.72
N ILE A 40 8.67 -0.70 -3.90
CA ILE A 40 8.60 -1.00 -2.47
C ILE A 40 7.44 -1.96 -2.26
N LEU A 41 7.66 -3.02 -1.47
CA LEU A 41 6.58 -3.91 -1.08
C LEU A 41 5.97 -3.43 0.24
N LEU A 42 4.69 -3.05 0.20
CA LEU A 42 3.91 -2.75 1.38
C LEU A 42 3.14 -4.02 1.80
N THR A 43 3.07 -4.25 3.10
CA THR A 43 2.36 -5.41 3.67
C THR A 43 1.45 -4.98 4.81
N ASP A 44 0.70 -5.93 5.37
CA ASP A 44 -0.15 -5.77 6.55
C ASP A 44 0.62 -5.29 7.79
N GLN A 45 1.95 -5.48 7.82
CA GLN A 45 2.81 -5.00 8.88
C GLN A 45 3.32 -3.58 8.65
N THR A 46 3.37 -3.12 7.40
CA THR A 46 3.84 -1.78 7.05
C THR A 46 2.85 -0.72 7.51
N THR A 47 3.36 0.29 8.22
CA THR A 47 2.58 1.48 8.58
C THR A 47 2.76 2.56 7.53
N VAL A 48 1.71 2.82 6.76
CA VAL A 48 1.65 3.87 5.74
C VAL A 48 1.11 5.17 6.36
N THR A 49 1.91 6.22 6.33
CA THR A 49 1.51 7.56 6.75
C THR A 49 1.08 8.38 5.53
N LEU A 50 -0.16 8.86 5.54
CA LEU A 50 -0.75 9.68 4.49
C LEU A 50 -0.74 11.15 4.91
N SER A 51 0.05 12.00 4.24
CA SER A 51 0.18 13.41 4.61
C SER A 51 0.54 14.28 3.41
N ASN A 52 -0.01 15.48 3.34
CA ASN A 52 0.20 16.43 2.25
C ASN A 52 -0.10 15.84 0.85
N ILE A 53 -1.13 15.00 0.77
CA ILE A 53 -1.56 14.32 -0.46
C ILE A 53 -3.09 14.32 -0.61
N GLU A 54 -3.53 14.29 -1.86
CA GLU A 54 -4.88 13.92 -2.28
C GLU A 54 -4.79 12.54 -2.95
N ILE A 55 -5.58 11.55 -2.50
CA ILE A 55 -5.59 10.22 -3.11
C ILE A 55 -6.98 9.77 -3.56
N SER A 56 -7.07 8.90 -4.58
CA SER A 56 -8.38 8.38 -5.00
C SER A 56 -8.99 7.45 -3.93
N VAL A 57 -10.32 7.39 -3.92
CA VAL A 57 -11.09 6.50 -3.03
C VAL A 57 -10.68 5.04 -3.16
N ILE A 58 -10.40 4.57 -4.37
CA ILE A 58 -9.98 3.18 -4.62
C ILE A 58 -8.62 2.91 -3.95
N LEU A 59 -7.64 3.79 -4.17
CA LEU A 59 -6.32 3.63 -3.57
C LEU A 59 -6.39 3.69 -2.04
N PHE A 60 -7.22 4.57 -1.48
CA PHE A 60 -7.42 4.64 -0.04
C PHE A 60 -7.96 3.33 0.53
N PHE A 61 -8.96 2.72 -0.11
CA PHE A 61 -9.52 1.45 0.33
C PHE A 61 -8.52 0.29 0.25
N ILE A 62 -7.72 0.22 -0.81
CA ILE A 62 -6.63 -0.77 -0.93
C ILE A 62 -5.65 -0.63 0.23
N LEU A 63 -5.22 0.60 0.55
CA LEU A 63 -4.30 0.84 1.67
C LEU A 63 -4.90 0.43 3.01
N LEU A 64 -6.20 0.68 3.22
CA LEU A 64 -6.90 0.26 4.43
C LEU A 64 -6.96 -1.27 4.59
N GLU A 65 -7.11 -1.99 3.49
CA GLU A 65 -7.25 -3.46 3.49
C GLU A 65 -5.92 -4.19 3.61
N GLU A 66 -4.86 -3.61 3.05
CA GLU A 66 -3.57 -4.27 2.85
C GLU A 66 -2.48 -3.79 3.81
N THR A 67 -2.65 -2.65 4.49
CA THR A 67 -1.59 -2.04 5.32
C THR A 67 -2.14 -1.46 6.62
N LYS A 68 -1.26 -1.07 7.55
CA LYS A 68 -1.65 -0.20 8.68
C LYS A 68 -1.61 1.25 8.21
N VAL A 69 -2.66 2.02 8.43
CA VAL A 69 -2.76 3.40 7.93
C VAL A 69 -2.74 4.41 9.07
N THR A 70 -1.96 5.48 8.91
CA THR A 70 -1.98 6.67 9.77
C THR A 70 -2.28 7.90 8.93
N ILE A 71 -3.28 8.69 9.34
CA ILE A 71 -3.61 9.95 8.70
C ILE A 71 -2.84 11.08 9.39
N GLY A 72 -2.00 11.77 8.63
CA GLY A 72 -1.33 12.99 9.09
C GLY A 72 -2.01 14.24 8.52
N GLU A 73 -1.29 15.35 8.54
CA GLU A 73 -1.85 16.65 8.16
C GLU A 73 -2.08 16.75 6.65
N ARG A 74 -3.05 17.59 6.25
CA ARG A 74 -3.32 17.96 4.85
C ARG A 74 -3.55 16.72 3.97
N PHE A 75 -4.47 15.87 4.41
CA PHE A 75 -4.91 14.70 3.67
C PHE A 75 -6.32 14.92 3.12
N SER A 76 -6.56 14.53 1.88
CA SER A 76 -7.90 14.46 1.29
C SER A 76 -8.03 13.23 0.41
N ILE A 77 -9.27 12.78 0.26
CA ILE A 77 -9.63 11.74 -0.70
C ILE A 77 -10.30 12.45 -1.88
N THR A 78 -10.20 11.90 -3.07
CA THR A 78 -10.95 12.33 -4.26
C THR A 78 -11.68 11.17 -4.91
N LYS A 79 -12.67 11.48 -5.75
CA LYS A 79 -13.31 10.48 -6.59
C LYS A 79 -12.29 9.86 -7.55
N ASP A 80 -12.45 8.57 -7.81
CA ASP A 80 -11.68 7.90 -8.85
C ASP A 80 -12.16 8.35 -10.24
N VAL A 81 -11.22 8.85 -11.06
CA VAL A 81 -11.44 9.30 -12.43
C VAL A 81 -10.34 8.67 -13.27
N GLU A 82 -10.71 7.84 -14.26
CA GLU A 82 -9.75 7.03 -15.03
C GLU A 82 -8.62 7.84 -15.71
N SER A 83 -8.85 9.12 -16.00
CA SER A 83 -7.87 10.02 -16.62
C SER A 83 -7.01 10.81 -15.63
N GLU A 84 -7.26 10.67 -14.33
CA GLU A 84 -6.63 11.42 -13.25
C GLU A 84 -5.65 10.55 -12.46
N ASN A 85 -4.47 11.11 -12.12
CA ASN A 85 -3.55 10.45 -11.19
C ASN A 85 -4.24 10.18 -9.83
N CYS A 86 -4.11 8.95 -9.33
CA CYS A 86 -4.65 8.53 -8.03
C CYS A 86 -3.92 9.13 -6.82
N ILE A 87 -2.77 9.78 -7.03
CA ILE A 87 -1.99 10.45 -5.99
C ILE A 87 -1.59 11.82 -6.52
N ARG A 88 -1.90 12.86 -5.75
CA ARG A 88 -1.66 14.26 -6.09
C ARG A 88 -1.15 15.02 -4.87
N GLU A 89 -0.55 16.17 -5.10
CA GLU A 89 -0.29 17.11 -4.01
C GLU A 89 -1.61 17.63 -3.43
N TYR A 90 -1.67 17.75 -2.10
CA TYR A 90 -2.86 18.28 -1.43
C TYR A 90 -3.18 19.70 -1.91
N SER A 91 -4.43 19.93 -2.31
CA SER A 91 -4.91 21.26 -2.70
C SER A 91 -6.21 21.61 -1.96
N MET A 92 -6.32 22.85 -1.47
CA MET A 92 -7.53 23.30 -0.75
C MET A 92 -8.76 23.49 -1.64
N ALA A 93 -8.58 23.44 -2.97
CA ALA A 93 -9.62 23.74 -3.95
C ALA A 93 -10.71 22.64 -4.05
N ARG A 94 -10.41 21.40 -3.61
CA ARG A 94 -11.27 20.21 -3.81
C ARG A 94 -11.92 19.70 -2.53
N ARG A 95 -12.23 20.57 -1.56
CA ARG A 95 -12.97 20.22 -0.33
C ARG A 95 -14.48 20.10 -0.58
N SER A 96 -14.88 19.33 -1.58
CA SER A 96 -16.28 18.96 -1.76
C SER A 96 -16.53 17.68 -0.95
N PRO A 97 -17.48 17.68 0.00
CA PRO A 97 -17.88 16.42 0.64
C PRO A 97 -18.45 15.49 -0.44
N PHE A 98 -17.91 14.28 -0.55
CA PHE A 98 -18.51 13.21 -1.35
C PHE A 98 -18.59 11.95 -0.50
N CYS A 99 -19.65 11.17 -0.62
CA CYS A 99 -19.82 9.99 0.21
C CYS A 99 -18.85 8.89 -0.25
N LEU A 100 -18.19 8.24 0.70
CA LEU A 100 -17.39 7.04 0.43
C LEU A 100 -18.34 5.84 0.52
N GLU A 101 -18.82 5.39 -0.63
CA GLU A 101 -19.61 4.17 -0.74
C GLU A 101 -18.67 3.00 -1.06
N ARG A 102 -18.76 1.92 -0.28
CA ARG A 102 -18.14 0.64 -0.58
C ARG A 102 -19.23 -0.37 -0.84
N ASN A 103 -19.17 -1.06 -1.98
CA ASN A 103 -20.09 -2.14 -2.29
C ASN A 103 -19.70 -3.36 -1.45
N ASN A 104 -20.60 -3.87 -0.60
CA ASN A 104 -20.64 -5.12 0.23
C ASN A 104 -19.57 -6.22 0.04
N GLU A 105 -18.29 -5.89 -0.10
CA GLU A 105 -17.19 -6.82 -0.33
C GLU A 105 -16.56 -7.23 1.00
N ALA A 106 -16.03 -8.45 1.06
CA ALA A 106 -15.42 -8.98 2.28
C ALA A 106 -14.21 -8.12 2.66
N VAL A 107 -14.27 -7.50 3.84
CA VAL A 107 -13.26 -6.55 4.30
C VAL A 107 -12.18 -7.29 5.10
N SER A 108 -10.91 -7.07 4.75
CA SER A 108 -9.78 -7.47 5.61
C SER A 108 -9.95 -6.86 7.00
N ASN A 109 -9.62 -7.59 8.08
CA ASN A 109 -9.73 -7.08 9.45
C ASN A 109 -8.93 -5.78 9.68
N LEU A 110 -7.94 -5.47 8.83
CA LEU A 110 -7.17 -4.22 8.89
C LEU A 110 -8.00 -2.98 8.58
N ALA A 111 -8.97 -3.06 7.67
CA ALA A 111 -9.74 -1.88 7.27
C ALA A 111 -10.57 -1.28 8.42
N PRO A 112 -11.39 -2.05 9.17
CA PRO A 112 -12.08 -1.53 10.33
C PRO A 112 -11.11 -1.08 11.44
N GLU A 113 -10.02 -1.82 11.70
CA GLU A 113 -9.00 -1.40 12.67
C GLU A 113 -8.35 -0.06 12.32
N ASN A 114 -8.07 0.17 11.04
CA ASN A 114 -7.51 1.42 10.56
C ASN A 114 -8.51 2.57 10.74
N ILE A 115 -9.79 2.36 10.40
CA ILE A 115 -10.83 3.38 10.55
C ILE A 115 -11.05 3.75 12.03
N GLU A 116 -11.10 2.76 12.93
CA GLU A 116 -11.26 2.99 14.37
C GLU A 116 -10.11 3.80 14.99
N ARG A 117 -8.90 3.69 14.44
CA ARG A 117 -7.71 4.42 14.89
C ARG A 117 -7.64 5.86 14.38
N MET A 118 -8.45 6.22 13.38
CA MET A 118 -8.40 7.56 12.79
C MET A 118 -9.01 8.60 13.72
N ALA A 119 -8.32 9.74 13.85
CA ALA A 119 -8.88 10.86 14.58
C ALA A 119 -10.16 11.37 13.88
N PRO A 120 -11.22 11.74 14.62
CA PRO A 120 -12.40 12.35 14.03
C PRO A 120 -12.04 13.57 13.18
N ASN A 121 -12.65 13.71 12.01
CA ASN A 121 -12.39 14.80 11.05
C ASN A 121 -10.94 14.88 10.50
N SER A 122 -10.14 13.81 10.64
CA SER A 122 -8.80 13.73 10.04
C SER A 122 -8.83 13.63 8.51
N ILE A 123 -9.95 13.20 7.96
CA ILE A 123 -10.21 13.14 6.52
C ILE A 123 -11.18 14.27 6.18
N GLY A 124 -10.89 15.02 5.11
CA GLY A 124 -11.79 16.07 4.60
C GLY A 124 -13.07 15.54 3.93
N CYS A 125 -13.62 14.44 4.46
CA CYS A 125 -14.73 13.67 3.91
C CYS A 125 -15.52 13.00 5.05
N SER A 126 -16.84 12.92 4.93
CA SER A 126 -17.66 12.15 5.87
C SER A 126 -17.74 10.69 5.39
N LEU A 127 -17.27 9.75 6.21
CA LEU A 127 -17.56 8.31 6.07
C LEU A 127 -18.96 8.08 6.68
N GLU A 128 -19.95 7.79 5.85
CA GLU A 128 -21.26 7.33 6.33
C GLU A 128 -21.40 5.83 6.00
N GLU A 129 -21.73 5.03 7.02
CA GLU A 129 -22.11 3.63 6.83
C GLU A 129 -23.47 3.58 6.12
N VAL A 130 -23.50 3.05 4.90
CA VAL A 130 -24.77 2.81 4.20
C VAL A 130 -25.39 1.54 4.77
N LYS A 131 -26.58 1.68 5.36
CA LYS A 131 -27.38 0.58 5.94
C LYS A 131 -27.97 -0.35 4.89
#